data_AF-A0A6S6VY95-F1
#
_entry.id   AF-A0A6S6VY95-F1
#
_cell.length_a   1.000
_cell.length_b   1.000
_cell.length_c   1.000
_cell.angle_alpha   90.00
_cell.angle_beta   90.00
_cell.angle_gamma   90.00
#
_symmetry.space_group_name_H-M   'P 1'
#
loop_
_entity.id
_entity.type
_entity.pdbx_description
1 polymer ?
#
loop_
_entity_poly.entity_id
_entity_poly.type
_entity_poly.pdbx_seq_one_letter_code
_entity_poly.pdbx_strand_id
1 'polypeptide(L)'
;MRDCALILTSTPPVFAAAVDGTLVSRMMSDTDLEKQYQPSIYAQLLTDRYGKPPSPNQYLTIRDMVADYLAQGEASEHAWQLDNISPPLVTKQASMQGYRKYLHTSSRSAKCVETLDRFCHGVQARWLETPASVRDTPFEYPPGECGYSKDSHARLAQHRAHQSYNYVMNLVEDICTYIHRTCIFEQHFTMHQFIIYLIFKPDQAAIVEIFCSGLLQVWAENGGGFNAYPTGRSVESARRLSDVEWSLHARHARLESSLIENLRLQQQRAEE
;
A
#
# COMPACT_ATOMS: atom_id res chain seq x y z
N MET A 1 -1.21 14.86 -21.00
CA MET A 1 -1.23 16.14 -20.26
C MET A 1 -2.62 16.50 -19.74
N ARG A 2 -3.70 16.47 -20.55
CA ARG A 2 -5.06 16.86 -20.10
C ARG A 2 -5.57 16.05 -18.90
N ASP A 3 -5.35 14.74 -18.86
CA ASP A 3 -5.82 13.91 -17.74
C ASP A 3 -5.03 14.11 -16.46
N CYS A 4 -3.69 14.22 -16.52
CA CYS A 4 -2.87 14.55 -15.35
C CYS A 4 -3.26 15.90 -14.72
N ALA A 5 -3.52 16.91 -15.56
CA ALA A 5 -3.99 18.21 -15.07
C ALA A 5 -5.34 18.09 -14.37
N LEU A 6 -6.30 17.35 -14.96
CA LEU A 6 -7.58 17.09 -14.33
C LEU A 6 -7.43 16.36 -12.99
N ILE A 7 -6.57 15.35 -12.94
CA ILE A 7 -6.28 14.58 -11.72
C ILE A 7 -5.82 15.54 -10.63
N LEU A 8 -4.73 16.29 -10.88
CA LEU A 8 -4.16 17.26 -9.93
C LEU A 8 -5.17 18.33 -9.48
N THR A 9 -6.04 18.80 -10.38
CA THR A 9 -7.05 19.79 -10.01
C THR A 9 -8.19 19.21 -9.17
N SER A 10 -8.43 17.91 -9.24
CA SER A 10 -9.45 17.21 -8.44
C SER A 10 -8.90 16.53 -7.19
N THR A 11 -7.60 16.65 -6.91
CA THR A 11 -7.00 15.91 -5.78
C THR A 11 -7.58 16.40 -4.46
N PRO A 12 -8.16 15.51 -3.63
CA PRO A 12 -8.61 15.89 -2.31
C PRO A 12 -7.42 16.23 -1.39
N PRO A 13 -7.62 16.97 -0.29
CA PRO A 13 -6.57 17.22 0.71
C PRO A 13 -5.88 15.95 1.23
N VAL A 14 -6.64 14.84 1.29
CA VAL A 14 -6.15 13.50 1.62
C VAL A 14 -5.03 13.05 0.67
N PHE A 15 -5.14 13.34 -0.62
CA PHE A 15 -4.10 13.02 -1.59
C PHE A 15 -2.83 13.81 -1.33
N ALA A 16 -2.94 15.12 -1.11
CA ALA A 16 -1.79 15.97 -0.79
C ALA A 16 -1.10 15.48 0.49
N ALA A 17 -1.86 15.16 1.53
CA ALA A 17 -1.31 14.60 2.76
C ALA A 17 -0.60 13.25 2.55
N ALA A 18 -1.07 12.42 1.61
CA ALA A 18 -0.41 11.17 1.22
C ALA A 18 0.95 11.45 0.58
N VAL A 19 1.00 12.38 -0.36
CA VAL A 19 2.23 12.81 -1.05
C VAL A 19 3.21 13.46 -0.09
N ASP A 20 2.71 14.21 0.90
CA ASP A 20 3.52 14.85 1.93
C ASP A 20 4.00 13.86 3.03
N GLY A 21 3.58 12.59 2.99
CA GLY A 21 3.92 11.59 4.02
C GLY A 21 3.24 11.80 5.38
N THR A 22 2.30 12.76 5.49
CA THR A 22 1.66 13.15 6.76
C THR A 22 0.24 12.59 6.92
N LEU A 23 -0.24 11.82 5.94
CA LEU A 23 -1.63 11.37 5.86
C LEU A 23 -2.12 10.71 7.14
N VAL A 24 -1.38 9.73 7.67
CA VAL A 24 -1.82 8.99 8.86
C VAL A 24 -1.99 9.92 10.06
N SER A 25 -1.01 10.80 10.30
CA SER A 25 -1.06 11.77 11.39
C SER A 25 -2.23 12.75 11.25
N ARG A 26 -2.49 13.28 10.04
CA ARG A 26 -3.61 14.21 9.80
C ARG A 26 -4.98 13.54 9.94
N MET A 27 -5.09 12.29 9.49
CA MET A 27 -6.33 11.52 9.54
C MET A 27 -6.71 11.06 10.96
N MET A 28 -5.77 11.08 11.91
CA MET A 28 -6.09 10.87 13.32
C MET A 28 -6.84 12.06 13.94
N SER A 29 -6.81 13.24 13.29
CA SER A 29 -7.56 14.43 13.68
C SER A 29 -8.76 14.76 12.79
N ASP A 30 -8.72 14.38 11.51
CA ASP A 30 -9.82 14.60 10.56
C ASP A 30 -10.73 13.37 10.44
N THR A 31 -12.00 13.50 10.83
CA THR A 31 -12.97 12.38 10.83
C THR A 31 -13.82 12.26 9.56
N ASP A 32 -13.67 13.16 8.59
CA ASP A 32 -14.56 13.21 7.43
C ASP A 32 -14.03 12.36 6.26
N LEU A 33 -14.06 11.03 6.44
CA LEU A 33 -14.05 10.09 5.32
C LEU A 33 -15.45 9.54 5.13
N GLU A 34 -16.26 10.29 4.38
CA GLU A 34 -17.57 9.81 3.96
C GLU A 34 -17.45 8.52 3.13
N LYS A 35 -18.41 7.62 3.31
CA LYS A 35 -18.56 6.43 2.49
C LYS A 35 -18.93 6.83 1.07
N GLN A 36 -17.94 6.98 0.21
CA GLN A 36 -18.18 7.27 -1.19
C GLN A 36 -18.15 5.99 -2.01
N TYR A 37 -19.32 5.59 -2.51
CA TYR A 37 -19.48 4.46 -3.41
C TYR A 37 -19.12 4.89 -4.84
N GLN A 38 -17.82 5.06 -5.10
CA GLN A 38 -17.30 5.28 -6.45
C GLN A 38 -15.94 4.60 -6.66
N PRO A 39 -15.59 4.27 -7.92
CA PRO A 39 -14.26 3.78 -8.24
C PRO A 39 -13.20 4.74 -7.71
N SER A 40 -12.15 4.20 -7.12
CA SER A 40 -11.20 5.00 -6.35
C SER A 40 -9.83 4.37 -6.32
N ILE A 41 -8.84 5.20 -5.99
CA ILE A 41 -7.51 4.76 -5.61
C ILE A 41 -7.45 4.75 -4.09
N TYR A 42 -7.00 3.63 -3.55
CA TYR A 42 -6.74 3.45 -2.14
C TYR A 42 -5.23 3.32 -1.91
N ALA A 43 -4.79 3.69 -0.72
CA ALA A 43 -3.43 3.49 -0.25
C ALA A 43 -3.42 2.82 1.12
N GLN A 44 -2.38 2.05 1.38
CA GLN A 44 -2.12 1.40 2.66
C GLN A 44 -0.71 1.74 3.08
N LEU A 45 -0.54 2.35 4.25
CA LEU A 45 0.74 2.88 4.72
C LEU A 45 1.16 2.14 5.99
N LEU A 46 2.38 1.61 6.01
CA LEU A 46 2.95 0.93 7.17
C LEU A 46 3.45 1.95 8.18
N THR A 47 2.70 2.15 9.25
CA THR A 47 3.05 3.08 10.34
C THR A 47 2.66 2.51 11.69
N ASP A 48 3.16 3.10 12.76
CA ASP A 48 2.66 2.84 14.10
C ASP A 48 1.33 3.54 14.36
N ARG A 49 0.78 3.34 15.56
CA ARG A 49 -0.47 3.97 16.02
C ARG A 49 -0.47 5.50 16.03
N TYR A 50 0.67 6.15 15.84
CA TYR A 50 0.83 7.61 15.80
C TYR A 50 1.12 8.12 14.38
N GLY A 51 1.10 7.24 13.38
CA GLY A 51 1.41 7.59 12.00
C GLY A 51 2.91 7.70 11.71
N LYS A 52 3.78 7.22 12.61
CA LYS A 52 5.22 7.22 12.42
C LYS A 52 5.64 5.94 11.66
N PRO A 53 6.31 6.04 10.51
CA PRO A 53 6.78 4.87 9.77
C PRO A 53 8.00 4.23 10.43
N PRO A 54 8.40 3.01 10.01
CA PRO A 54 9.66 2.42 10.43
C PRO A 54 10.86 3.26 9.98
N SER A 55 11.97 3.17 10.71
CA SER A 55 13.27 3.64 10.22
C SER A 55 13.87 2.68 9.18
N PRO A 56 14.85 3.11 8.38
CA PRO A 56 15.62 2.22 7.50
C PRO A 56 16.18 0.99 8.22
N ASN A 57 16.72 1.13 9.44
CA ASN A 57 17.23 -0.01 10.21
C ASN A 57 16.11 -0.96 10.65
N GLN A 58 14.97 -0.43 11.12
CA GLN A 58 13.82 -1.27 11.45
C GLN A 58 13.28 -2.00 10.22
N TYR A 59 13.26 -1.35 9.07
CA TYR A 59 12.82 -1.93 7.81
C TYR A 59 13.78 -3.00 7.29
N LEU A 60 15.09 -2.84 7.53
CA LEU A 60 16.08 -3.87 7.26
C LEU A 60 15.85 -5.12 8.14
N THR A 61 15.54 -4.95 9.43
CA THR A 61 15.18 -6.07 10.30
C THR A 61 13.91 -6.80 9.83
N ILE A 62 12.89 -6.05 9.37
CA ILE A 62 11.69 -6.64 8.76
C ILE A 62 12.07 -7.47 7.52
N ARG A 63 12.96 -6.94 6.67
CA ARG A 63 13.50 -7.67 5.52
C ARG A 63 14.20 -8.95 5.94
N ASP A 64 15.05 -8.89 6.96
CA ASP A 64 15.80 -10.07 7.44
C ASP A 64 14.84 -11.19 7.91
N MET A 65 13.72 -10.84 8.54
CA MET A 65 12.67 -11.79 8.89
C MET A 65 11.96 -12.37 7.66
N VAL A 66 11.78 -11.60 6.58
CA VAL A 66 11.28 -12.14 5.31
C VAL A 66 12.29 -13.11 4.71
N ALA A 67 13.59 -12.80 4.75
CA ALA A 67 14.64 -13.69 4.26
C ALA A 67 14.71 -14.99 5.06
N ASP A 68 14.60 -14.94 6.39
CA ASP A 68 14.45 -16.14 7.25
C ASP A 68 13.22 -16.95 6.85
N TYR A 69 12.06 -16.31 6.67
CA TYR A 69 10.83 -16.98 6.27
C TYR A 69 10.93 -17.70 4.92
N LEU A 70 11.72 -17.14 3.98
CA LEU A 70 11.99 -17.74 2.68
C LEU A 70 12.92 -18.96 2.75
N ALA A 71 13.68 -19.17 3.84
CA ALA A 71 14.59 -20.28 3.96
C ALA A 71 13.89 -21.64 3.78
N GLN A 72 14.58 -22.57 3.11
CA GLN A 72 14.05 -23.91 2.83
C GLN A 72 14.28 -24.86 4.02
N GLY A 73 13.28 -25.69 4.32
CA GLY A 73 13.36 -26.73 5.36
C GLY A 73 13.23 -26.22 6.80
N GLU A 74 13.95 -26.87 7.72
CA GLU A 74 13.99 -26.54 9.16
C GLU A 74 14.82 -25.29 9.49
N ALA A 75 15.35 -24.60 8.48
CA ALA A 75 16.27 -23.47 8.65
C ALA A 75 15.61 -22.15 9.08
N SER A 76 14.28 -22.02 9.02
CA SER A 76 13.59 -20.82 9.52
C SER A 76 13.18 -21.01 10.98
N GLU A 77 13.73 -20.17 11.85
CA GLU A 77 13.45 -20.19 13.29
C GLU A 77 12.04 -19.64 13.61
N HIS A 78 11.50 -18.80 12.71
CA HIS A 78 10.32 -17.97 12.96
C HIS A 78 9.09 -18.37 12.14
N ALA A 79 9.24 -19.20 11.11
CA ALA A 79 8.20 -19.46 10.13
C ALA A 79 6.86 -19.91 10.73
N TRP A 80 6.88 -20.84 11.70
CA TRP A 80 5.66 -21.33 12.30
C TRP A 80 4.93 -20.23 13.09
N GLN A 81 5.68 -19.42 13.83
CA GLN A 81 5.15 -18.31 14.63
C GLN A 81 4.51 -17.27 13.70
N LEU A 82 5.21 -16.90 12.61
CA LEU A 82 4.71 -15.97 11.60
C LEU A 82 3.45 -16.49 10.91
N ASP A 83 3.44 -17.76 10.50
CA ASP A 83 2.26 -18.38 9.87
C ASP A 83 1.02 -18.37 10.78
N ASN A 84 1.21 -18.29 12.11
CA ASN A 84 0.15 -18.33 13.11
C ASN A 84 -0.18 -16.98 13.75
N ILE A 85 0.32 -15.86 13.21
CA ILE A 85 -0.11 -14.52 13.64
C ILE A 85 -1.55 -14.25 13.19
N SER A 86 -1.84 -14.44 11.90
CA SER A 86 -3.18 -14.34 11.32
C SER A 86 -3.71 -15.69 10.82
N PRO A 87 -5.04 -15.92 10.81
CA PRO A 87 -5.64 -17.05 10.10
C PRO A 87 -5.32 -17.03 8.59
N PRO A 88 -5.35 -18.20 7.91
CA PRO A 88 -5.51 -19.54 8.47
C PRO A 88 -4.26 -20.02 9.22
N LEU A 89 -4.46 -20.68 10.35
CA LEU A 89 -3.39 -21.19 11.21
C LEU A 89 -2.75 -22.44 10.62
N VAL A 90 -1.44 -22.63 10.87
CA VAL A 90 -0.64 -23.72 10.32
C VAL A 90 -0.16 -24.63 11.45
N THR A 91 -0.31 -25.94 11.27
CA THR A 91 0.18 -26.91 12.27
C THR A 91 1.71 -26.91 12.32
N LYS A 92 2.28 -27.15 13.50
CA LYS A 92 3.73 -27.20 13.67
C LYS A 92 4.39 -28.25 12.76
N GLN A 93 3.75 -29.41 12.62
CA GLN A 93 4.22 -30.48 11.74
C GLN A 93 4.29 -30.04 10.26
N ALA A 94 3.26 -29.36 9.74
CA ALA A 94 3.27 -28.87 8.37
C ALA A 94 4.38 -27.83 8.14
N SER A 95 4.56 -26.91 9.11
CA SER A 95 5.62 -25.91 9.03
C SER A 95 7.03 -26.53 9.07
N MET A 96 7.25 -27.54 9.92
CA MET A 96 8.50 -28.32 9.94
C MET A 96 8.78 -29.05 8.62
N GLN A 97 7.72 -29.48 7.92
CA GLN A 97 7.83 -30.05 6.57
C GLN A 97 8.06 -29.00 5.47
N GLY A 98 8.25 -27.73 5.83
CA GLY A 98 8.54 -26.65 4.89
C GLY A 98 7.31 -25.92 4.35
N TYR A 99 6.12 -26.19 4.88
CA TYR A 99 4.93 -25.39 4.54
C TYR A 99 5.11 -23.96 5.03
N ARG A 100 4.67 -23.01 4.19
CA ARG A 100 4.72 -21.56 4.45
C ARG A 100 3.44 -20.94 3.93
N LYS A 101 2.59 -20.40 4.81
CA LYS A 101 1.26 -19.82 4.49
C LYS A 101 1.30 -18.86 3.30
N TYR A 102 2.29 -17.97 3.26
CA TYR A 102 2.38 -16.92 2.23
C TYR A 102 3.06 -17.36 0.93
N LEU A 103 3.65 -18.55 0.90
CA LEU A 103 4.31 -19.10 -0.30
C LEU A 103 3.50 -20.21 -0.94
N HIS A 104 2.43 -20.68 -0.31
CA HIS A 104 1.73 -21.88 -0.72
C HIS A 104 0.36 -21.56 -1.34
N THR A 105 0.18 -21.95 -2.60
CA THR A 105 -1.14 -21.90 -3.27
C THR A 105 -1.72 -23.31 -3.38
N SER A 106 -1.00 -24.19 -4.05
CA SER A 106 -1.20 -25.66 -4.07
C SER A 106 0.09 -26.42 -3.79
N SER A 107 1.21 -25.80 -4.15
CA SER A 107 2.58 -26.12 -3.73
C SER A 107 3.30 -24.80 -3.43
N ARG A 108 4.57 -24.86 -3.03
CA ARG A 108 5.41 -23.68 -2.87
C ARG A 108 5.57 -22.94 -4.21
N SER A 109 5.05 -21.73 -4.27
CA SER A 109 4.98 -20.88 -5.45
C SER A 109 6.32 -20.19 -5.72
N ALA A 110 6.99 -20.57 -6.82
CA ALA A 110 8.22 -19.91 -7.27
C ALA A 110 8.03 -18.41 -7.51
N LYS A 111 6.86 -18.00 -8.03
CA LYS A 111 6.52 -16.59 -8.23
C LYS A 111 6.42 -15.83 -6.90
N CYS A 112 5.89 -16.47 -5.86
CA CYS A 112 5.80 -15.84 -4.54
C CYS A 112 7.19 -15.61 -3.96
N VAL A 113 8.07 -16.62 -4.04
CA VAL A 113 9.47 -16.55 -3.63
C VAL A 113 10.19 -15.42 -4.38
N GLU A 114 10.17 -15.44 -5.71
CA GLU A 114 10.86 -14.43 -6.55
C GLU A 114 10.43 -12.99 -6.22
N THR A 115 9.14 -12.78 -5.92
CA THR A 115 8.63 -11.46 -5.57
C THR A 115 9.10 -11.01 -4.19
N LEU A 116 9.15 -11.92 -3.21
CA LEU A 116 9.68 -11.61 -1.88
C LEU A 116 11.20 -11.42 -1.92
N ASP A 117 11.92 -12.15 -2.78
CA ASP A 117 13.34 -11.90 -3.04
C ASP A 117 13.53 -10.50 -3.64
N ARG A 118 12.72 -10.09 -4.62
CA ARG A 118 12.77 -8.72 -5.17
C ARG A 118 12.47 -7.67 -4.11
N PHE A 119 11.50 -7.92 -3.25
CA PHE A 119 11.24 -7.07 -2.08
C PHE A 119 12.48 -6.96 -1.20
N CYS A 120 13.08 -8.10 -0.82
CA CYS A 120 14.27 -8.12 0.04
C CYS A 120 15.46 -7.37 -0.56
N HIS A 121 15.70 -7.53 -1.86
CA HIS A 121 16.74 -6.79 -2.58
C HIS A 121 16.43 -5.29 -2.63
N GLY A 122 15.18 -4.91 -2.91
CA GLY A 122 14.75 -3.52 -2.93
C GLY A 122 14.96 -2.83 -1.58
N VAL A 123 14.56 -3.46 -0.48
CA VAL A 123 14.78 -2.91 0.88
C VAL A 123 16.27 -2.76 1.18
N GLN A 124 17.08 -3.76 0.83
CA GLN A 124 18.53 -3.71 1.02
C GLN A 124 19.17 -2.58 0.21
N ALA A 125 18.77 -2.40 -1.05
CA ALA A 125 19.27 -1.35 -1.93
C ALA A 125 18.91 0.03 -1.36
N ARG A 126 17.65 0.25 -1.00
CA ARG A 126 17.19 1.49 -0.36
C ARG A 126 17.95 1.79 0.93
N TRP A 127 18.23 0.79 1.75
CA TRP A 127 19.04 0.95 2.96
C TRP A 127 20.49 1.35 2.65
N LEU A 128 21.11 0.73 1.63
CA LEU A 128 22.48 1.06 1.20
C LEU A 128 22.58 2.50 0.69
N GLU A 129 21.58 2.94 -0.07
CA GLU A 129 21.47 4.31 -0.60
C GLU A 129 21.17 5.34 0.50
N THR A 130 20.56 4.91 1.61
CA THR A 130 20.24 5.79 2.73
C THR A 130 21.51 6.14 3.53
N PRO A 131 21.84 7.43 3.73
CA PRO A 131 23.00 7.85 4.52
C PRO A 131 22.96 7.29 5.95
N ALA A 132 24.09 6.82 6.46
CA ALA A 132 24.17 6.17 7.77
C ALA A 132 23.61 7.05 8.92
N SER A 133 23.77 8.37 8.83
CA SER A 133 23.29 9.34 9.81
C SER A 133 21.77 9.39 9.98
N VAL A 134 21.00 8.91 9.00
CA VAL A 134 19.53 8.95 9.03
C VAL A 134 18.89 7.57 9.07
N ARG A 135 19.67 6.49 9.23
CA ARG A 135 19.14 5.10 9.23
C ARG A 135 18.29 4.74 10.44
N ASP A 136 18.43 5.49 11.53
CA ASP A 136 17.57 5.38 12.72
C ASP A 136 16.46 6.43 12.76
N THR A 137 16.43 7.34 11.77
CA THR A 137 15.31 8.27 11.61
C THR A 137 14.20 7.58 10.82
N PRO A 138 12.93 7.69 11.24
CA PRO A 138 11.79 7.20 10.46
C PRO A 138 11.86 7.68 9.02
N PHE A 139 11.35 6.86 8.09
CA PHE A 139 11.16 7.34 6.72
C PHE A 139 10.31 8.61 6.68
N GLU A 140 10.63 9.51 5.76
CA GLU A 140 9.75 10.64 5.45
C GLU A 140 8.46 10.14 4.77
N TYR A 141 8.59 9.14 3.91
CA TYR A 141 7.47 8.50 3.21
C TYR A 141 7.31 7.05 3.66
N PRO A 142 6.19 6.69 4.32
CA PRO A 142 5.94 5.34 4.79
C PRO A 142 5.99 4.30 3.65
N PRO A 143 6.60 3.12 3.87
CA PRO A 143 6.41 2.00 2.96
C PRO A 143 4.92 1.66 2.83
N GLY A 144 4.44 1.41 1.62
CA GLY A 144 3.00 1.25 1.42
C GLY A 144 2.58 0.47 0.19
N GLU A 145 1.28 0.39 -0.03
CA GLU A 145 0.64 -0.17 -1.21
C GLU A 145 -0.33 0.88 -1.75
N CYS A 146 -0.49 0.91 -3.07
CA CYS A 146 -1.44 1.79 -3.73
C CYS A 146 -2.13 1.00 -4.84
N GLY A 147 -3.45 1.06 -4.89
CA GLY A 147 -4.20 0.26 -5.83
C GLY A 147 -5.53 0.88 -6.24
N TYR A 148 -5.99 0.48 -7.41
CA TYR A 148 -7.34 0.77 -7.88
C TYR A 148 -8.36 -0.23 -7.33
N SER A 149 -9.56 0.27 -7.00
CA SER A 149 -10.74 -0.57 -6.83
C SER A 149 -12.00 0.12 -7.34
N LYS A 150 -12.90 -0.66 -7.94
CA LYS A 150 -14.28 -0.21 -8.20
C LYS A 150 -15.10 -0.04 -6.92
N ASP A 151 -14.73 -0.76 -5.87
CA ASP A 151 -15.33 -0.74 -4.54
C ASP A 151 -14.20 -0.80 -3.51
N SER A 152 -13.65 0.37 -3.18
CA SER A 152 -12.52 0.46 -2.26
C SER A 152 -12.91 0.04 -0.85
N HIS A 153 -14.15 0.23 -0.40
CA HIS A 153 -14.55 -0.19 0.95
C HIS A 153 -14.51 -1.72 1.10
N ALA A 154 -15.06 -2.46 0.13
CA ALA A 154 -14.99 -3.91 0.14
C ALA A 154 -13.53 -4.40 0.00
N ARG A 155 -12.75 -3.75 -0.86
CA ARG A 155 -11.33 -4.09 -1.05
C ARG A 155 -10.49 -3.86 0.22
N LEU A 156 -10.68 -2.74 0.89
CA LEU A 156 -10.01 -2.41 2.14
C LEU A 156 -10.46 -3.36 3.27
N ALA A 157 -11.74 -3.75 3.32
CA ALA A 157 -12.21 -4.78 4.24
C ALA A 157 -11.54 -6.14 4.01
N GLN A 158 -11.34 -6.55 2.75
CA GLN A 158 -10.58 -7.76 2.41
C GLN A 158 -9.13 -7.68 2.86
N HIS A 159 -8.48 -6.52 2.70
CA HIS A 159 -7.12 -6.30 3.19
C HIS A 159 -7.05 -6.41 4.71
N ARG A 160 -7.97 -5.76 5.47
CA ARG A 160 -8.03 -5.89 6.95
C ARG A 160 -8.24 -7.33 7.41
N ALA A 161 -8.95 -8.13 6.63
CA ALA A 161 -9.19 -9.54 6.93
C ALA A 161 -8.06 -10.48 6.46
N HIS A 162 -6.98 -9.95 5.87
CA HIS A 162 -5.89 -10.70 5.24
C HIS A 162 -6.39 -11.68 4.15
N GLN A 163 -7.52 -11.36 3.52
CA GLN A 163 -8.12 -12.15 2.45
C GLN A 163 -7.68 -11.68 1.05
N SER A 164 -6.89 -10.61 0.99
CA SER A 164 -6.35 -10.10 -0.27
C SER A 164 -5.17 -10.93 -0.75
N TYR A 165 -4.99 -10.99 -2.07
CA TYR A 165 -3.84 -11.64 -2.70
C TYR A 165 -2.50 -10.88 -2.51
N ASN A 166 -2.45 -9.78 -1.74
CA ASN A 166 -1.17 -9.09 -1.47
C ASN A 166 -0.42 -9.75 -0.31
N TYR A 167 0.12 -10.94 -0.57
CA TYR A 167 0.84 -11.74 0.41
C TYR A 167 2.12 -11.08 0.92
N VAL A 168 2.75 -10.16 0.16
CA VAL A 168 3.94 -9.43 0.62
C VAL A 168 3.56 -8.50 1.77
N MET A 169 2.54 -7.67 1.55
CA MET A 169 2.01 -6.75 2.56
C MET A 169 1.54 -7.50 3.81
N ASN A 170 0.76 -8.58 3.62
CA ASN A 170 0.21 -9.35 4.73
C ASN A 170 1.31 -10.09 5.53
N LEU A 171 2.36 -10.60 4.87
CA LEU A 171 3.51 -11.20 5.55
C LEU A 171 4.28 -10.15 6.36
N VAL A 172 4.51 -8.98 5.79
CA VAL A 172 5.21 -7.87 6.49
C VAL A 172 4.43 -7.43 7.73
N GLU A 173 3.11 -7.32 7.66
CA GLU A 173 2.28 -6.97 8.82
C GLU A 173 2.28 -8.05 9.91
N ASP A 174 2.24 -9.34 9.52
CA ASP A 174 2.40 -10.46 10.45
C ASP A 174 3.80 -10.45 11.12
N ILE A 175 4.86 -10.14 10.36
CA ILE A 175 6.23 -9.95 10.86
C ILE A 175 6.29 -8.79 11.87
N CYS A 176 5.76 -7.61 11.54
CA CYS A 176 5.74 -6.47 12.45
C CYS A 176 5.00 -6.79 13.76
N THR A 177 3.91 -7.55 13.66
CA THR A 177 3.17 -8.02 14.84
C THR A 177 3.99 -9.00 15.68
N TYR A 178 4.72 -9.92 15.05
CA TYR A 178 5.63 -10.84 15.76
C TYR A 178 6.76 -10.09 16.47
N ILE A 179 7.43 -9.18 15.77
CA ILE A 179 8.54 -8.36 16.28
C ILE A 179 8.09 -7.51 17.48
N HIS A 180 6.90 -6.93 17.41
CA HIS A 180 6.32 -6.18 18.53
C HIS A 180 6.00 -7.08 19.73
N ARG A 181 5.33 -8.22 19.51
CA ARG A 181 4.98 -9.17 20.57
C ARG A 181 6.19 -9.80 21.27
N THR A 182 7.31 -9.89 20.56
CA THR A 182 8.58 -10.38 21.09
C THR A 182 9.48 -9.28 21.65
N CYS A 183 8.98 -8.03 21.70
CA CYS A 183 9.68 -6.86 22.21
C CYS A 183 11.00 -6.53 21.49
N ILE A 184 11.16 -6.98 20.23
CA ILE A 184 12.28 -6.55 19.38
C ILE A 184 12.10 -5.08 19.03
N PHE A 185 10.87 -4.67 18.68
CA PHE A 185 10.48 -3.27 18.56
C PHE A 185 9.49 -2.90 19.66
N GLU A 186 9.62 -1.70 20.19
CA GLU A 186 8.59 -1.11 21.04
C GLU A 186 7.34 -0.77 20.20
N GLN A 187 7.54 -0.28 18.98
CA GLN A 187 6.46 0.12 18.09
C GLN A 187 5.77 -1.10 17.46
N HIS A 188 4.45 -1.01 17.31
CA HIS A 188 3.67 -1.93 16.49
C HIS A 188 3.33 -1.26 15.18
N PHE A 189 3.99 -1.68 14.10
CA PHE A 189 3.69 -1.18 12.75
C PHE A 189 2.58 -2.02 12.10
N THR A 190 1.54 -1.35 11.61
CA THR A 190 0.38 -1.96 10.94
C THR A 190 0.02 -1.20 9.66
N MET A 191 -0.81 -1.79 8.79
CA MET A 191 -1.28 -1.15 7.57
C MET A 191 -2.45 -0.20 7.86
N HIS A 192 -2.22 1.11 7.71
CA HIS A 192 -3.25 2.13 7.81
C HIS A 192 -3.82 2.42 6.42
N GLN A 193 -5.14 2.33 6.28
CA GLN A 193 -5.81 2.29 4.99
C GLN A 193 -6.61 3.55 4.69
N PHE A 194 -6.48 4.07 3.47
CA PHE A 194 -7.11 5.32 3.04
C PHE A 194 -7.64 5.23 1.62
N ILE A 195 -8.73 5.94 1.34
CA ILE A 195 -9.13 6.27 -0.03
C ILE A 195 -8.49 7.62 -0.35
N ILE A 196 -7.54 7.66 -1.28
CA ILE A 196 -6.74 8.86 -1.55
C ILE A 196 -7.17 9.59 -2.81
N TYR A 197 -7.94 8.95 -3.69
CA TYR A 197 -8.46 9.61 -4.88
C TYR A 197 -9.75 8.96 -5.36
N LEU A 198 -10.64 9.78 -5.88
CA LEU A 198 -11.96 9.40 -6.35
C LEU A 198 -12.01 9.55 -7.87
N ILE A 199 -12.23 8.45 -8.58
CA ILE A 199 -12.19 8.42 -10.03
C ILE A 199 -13.56 8.81 -10.56
N PHE A 200 -13.59 9.80 -11.45
CA PHE A 200 -14.82 10.33 -12.03
C PHE A 200 -14.86 10.20 -13.56
N LYS A 201 -13.85 9.58 -14.17
CA LYS A 201 -13.85 9.17 -15.58
C LYS A 201 -13.23 7.78 -15.75
N PRO A 202 -13.73 6.95 -16.67
CA PRO A 202 -13.19 5.61 -16.88
C PRO A 202 -11.69 5.62 -17.23
N ASP A 203 -11.27 6.51 -18.13
CA ASP A 203 -9.89 6.58 -18.63
C ASP A 203 -8.87 7.01 -17.55
N GLN A 204 -9.34 7.60 -16.46
CA GLN A 204 -8.48 7.97 -15.34
C GLN A 204 -8.00 6.75 -14.56
N ALA A 205 -8.72 5.63 -14.53
CA ALA A 205 -8.42 4.54 -13.61
C ALA A 205 -6.98 4.03 -13.72
N ALA A 206 -6.50 3.76 -14.95
CA ALA A 206 -5.12 3.34 -15.18
C ALA A 206 -4.12 4.45 -14.84
N ILE A 207 -4.39 5.68 -15.31
CA ILE A 207 -3.46 6.81 -15.22
C ILE A 207 -3.26 7.22 -13.76
N VAL A 208 -4.34 7.32 -12.99
CA VAL A 208 -4.29 7.70 -11.58
C VAL A 208 -3.59 6.62 -10.77
N GLU A 209 -3.87 5.34 -11.01
CA GLU A 209 -3.17 4.26 -10.28
C GLU A 209 -1.65 4.31 -10.51
N ILE A 210 -1.21 4.51 -11.76
CA ILE A 210 0.21 4.67 -12.10
C ILE A 210 0.79 5.92 -11.43
N PHE A 211 0.08 7.04 -11.53
CA PHE A 211 0.54 8.33 -11.02
C PHE A 211 0.68 8.34 -9.50
N CYS A 212 -0.35 7.90 -8.77
CA CYS A 212 -0.33 7.78 -7.31
C CYS A 212 0.75 6.81 -6.85
N SER A 213 0.89 5.66 -7.52
CA SER A 213 1.91 4.67 -7.16
C SER A 213 3.33 5.22 -7.33
N GLY A 214 3.55 6.06 -8.35
CA GLY A 214 4.81 6.75 -8.58
C GLY A 214 5.13 7.80 -7.55
N LEU A 215 4.16 8.65 -7.19
CA LEU A 215 4.34 9.68 -6.18
C LEU A 215 4.59 9.07 -4.79
N LEU A 216 3.90 7.98 -4.45
CA LEU A 216 4.06 7.28 -3.18
C LEU A 216 5.24 6.29 -3.19
N GLN A 217 5.88 6.09 -4.34
CA GLN A 217 7.00 5.15 -4.54
C GLN A 217 6.74 3.74 -3.98
N VAL A 218 5.54 3.19 -4.09
CA VAL A 218 5.11 1.98 -3.35
C VAL A 218 5.60 0.63 -3.90
N TRP A 219 6.55 0.60 -4.84
CA TRP A 219 6.96 -0.65 -5.48
C TRP A 219 7.88 -1.49 -4.60
N ALA A 220 7.62 -2.80 -4.59
CA ALA A 220 8.40 -3.75 -3.82
C ALA A 220 9.87 -3.83 -4.30
N GLU A 221 10.09 -3.79 -5.61
CA GLU A 221 11.42 -3.92 -6.22
C GLU A 221 12.38 -2.77 -5.87
N ASN A 222 11.87 -1.60 -5.48
CA ASN A 222 12.67 -0.46 -5.07
C ASN A 222 12.75 -0.31 -3.54
N GLY A 223 12.23 -1.28 -2.77
CA GLY A 223 12.13 -1.16 -1.31
C GLY A 223 11.20 -0.03 -0.86
N GLY A 224 10.34 0.43 -1.76
CA GLY A 224 9.46 1.55 -1.55
C GLY A 224 8.12 1.16 -0.91
N GLY A 225 7.71 -0.10 -1.08
CA GLY A 225 6.46 -0.59 -0.56
C GLY A 225 6.14 -2.03 -0.95
N PHE A 226 4.87 -2.32 -1.22
CA PHE A 226 4.33 -3.66 -1.37
C PHE A 226 3.59 -3.88 -2.70
N ASN A 227 3.67 -2.93 -3.65
CA ASN A 227 3.18 -3.12 -5.01
C ASN A 227 4.11 -4.08 -5.76
N ALA A 228 3.69 -5.34 -5.86
CA ALA A 228 4.40 -6.38 -6.61
C ALA A 228 3.94 -6.55 -8.07
N TYR A 229 2.73 -6.09 -8.38
CA TYR A 229 2.15 -6.19 -9.72
C TYR A 229 2.19 -4.82 -10.42
N PRO A 230 2.41 -4.77 -11.75
CA PRO A 230 2.44 -3.50 -12.47
C PRO A 230 1.12 -2.72 -12.34
N THR A 231 1.25 -1.46 -11.97
CA THR A 231 0.14 -0.52 -11.77
C THR A 231 -0.51 -0.15 -13.10
N GLY A 232 -1.81 0.12 -13.10
CA GLY A 232 -2.60 0.50 -14.28
C GLY A 232 -3.06 -0.69 -15.13
N ARG A 233 -2.70 -1.93 -14.77
CA ARG A 233 -3.09 -3.14 -15.52
C ARG A 233 -4.36 -3.81 -15.00
N SER A 234 -4.70 -3.61 -13.74
CA SER A 234 -5.85 -4.28 -13.08
C SER A 234 -7.08 -3.38 -12.96
N VAL A 235 -7.32 -2.53 -13.97
CA VAL A 235 -8.38 -1.51 -13.93
C VAL A 235 -9.58 -1.82 -14.83
N GLU A 236 -9.61 -3.00 -15.46
CA GLU A 236 -10.64 -3.39 -16.42
C GLU A 236 -12.07 -3.31 -15.84
N SER A 237 -12.23 -3.45 -14.52
CA SER A 237 -13.53 -3.30 -13.89
C SER A 237 -14.10 -1.89 -13.98
N ALA A 238 -13.29 -0.85 -14.23
CA ALA A 238 -13.75 0.52 -14.50
C ALA A 238 -14.62 0.59 -15.76
N ARG A 239 -14.31 -0.23 -16.78
CA ARG A 239 -15.06 -0.30 -18.03
C ARG A 239 -16.41 -1.00 -17.92
N ARG A 240 -16.70 -1.58 -16.75
CA ARG A 240 -17.96 -2.31 -16.49
C ARG A 240 -19.03 -1.43 -15.85
N LEU A 241 -18.70 -0.19 -15.48
CA LEU A 241 -19.69 0.78 -15.00
C LEU A 241 -20.42 1.41 -16.19
N SER A 242 -21.69 1.72 -16.00
CA SER A 242 -22.56 2.37 -16.99
C SER A 242 -22.22 3.86 -17.17
N ASP A 243 -22.60 4.42 -18.32
CA ASP A 243 -22.47 5.86 -18.58
C ASP A 243 -23.24 6.73 -17.59
N VAL A 244 -24.33 6.19 -17.03
CA VAL A 244 -25.13 6.86 -15.99
C VAL A 244 -24.33 6.98 -14.69
N GLU A 245 -23.67 5.90 -14.25
CA GLU A 245 -22.79 5.92 -13.08
C GLU A 245 -21.64 6.91 -13.28
N TRP A 246 -20.97 6.86 -14.42
CA TRP A 246 -19.89 7.81 -14.73
C TRP A 246 -20.36 9.27 -14.78
N SER A 247 -21.57 9.51 -15.30
CA SER A 247 -22.16 10.86 -15.31
C SER A 247 -22.49 11.37 -13.92
N LEU A 248 -22.84 10.48 -12.98
CA LEU A 248 -23.04 10.83 -11.57
C LEU A 248 -21.71 11.17 -10.89
N HIS A 249 -20.68 10.35 -11.08
CA HIS A 249 -19.33 10.61 -10.53
C HIS A 249 -18.74 11.92 -11.06
N ALA A 250 -18.85 12.16 -12.37
CA ALA A 250 -18.39 13.40 -13.00
C ALA A 250 -19.15 14.65 -12.50
N ARG A 251 -20.44 14.51 -12.16
CA ARG A 251 -21.24 15.59 -11.58
C ARG A 251 -20.81 15.87 -10.15
N HIS A 252 -20.65 14.83 -9.34
CA HIS A 252 -20.17 14.95 -7.97
C HIS A 252 -18.80 15.65 -7.94
N ALA A 253 -17.84 15.22 -8.77
CA ALA A 253 -16.55 15.87 -8.87
C ALA A 253 -16.64 17.37 -9.24
N ARG A 254 -17.61 17.79 -10.05
CA ARG A 254 -17.76 19.22 -10.42
C ARG A 254 -18.42 20.08 -9.34
N LEU A 255 -19.36 19.50 -8.59
CA LEU A 255 -20.22 20.25 -7.67
C LEU A 255 -19.71 20.20 -6.23
N GLU A 256 -19.15 19.07 -5.82
CA GLU A 256 -18.81 18.76 -4.43
C GLU A 256 -17.30 18.71 -4.16
N SER A 257 -16.46 18.83 -5.22
CA SER A 257 -15.00 18.87 -5.07
C SER A 257 -14.41 20.21 -5.51
N SER A 258 -13.14 20.43 -5.17
CA SER A 258 -12.37 21.63 -5.56
C SER A 258 -11.99 21.70 -7.05
N LEU A 259 -12.41 20.73 -7.87
CA LEU A 259 -12.04 20.61 -9.29
C LEU A 259 -12.23 21.90 -10.09
N ILE A 260 -13.41 22.53 -10.03
CA ILE A 260 -13.71 23.71 -10.84
C ILE A 260 -12.89 24.93 -10.40
N GLU A 261 -12.73 25.11 -9.09
CA GLU A 261 -11.94 26.19 -8.52
C GLU A 261 -10.46 26.05 -8.90
N ASN A 262 -9.90 24.85 -8.72
CA ASN A 262 -8.51 24.57 -9.08
C ASN A 262 -8.25 24.72 -10.59
N LEU A 263 -9.19 24.31 -11.45
CA LEU A 263 -9.06 24.53 -12.90
C LEU A 263 -8.98 26.02 -13.26
N ARG A 264 -9.79 26.87 -12.61
CA ARG A 264 -9.74 28.32 -12.84
C ARG A 264 -8.40 28.92 -12.39
N LEU A 265 -7.90 28.51 -11.22
CA LEU A 265 -6.60 28.96 -10.71
C LEU A 265 -5.45 28.56 -11.64
N GLN A 266 -5.48 27.34 -12.19
CA GLN A 266 -4.45 26.89 -13.14
C GLN A 266 -4.52 27.64 -14.47
N GLN A 267 -5.72 27.98 -14.96
CA GLN A 267 -5.88 28.81 -16.16
C GLN A 267 -5.29 30.20 -15.96
N GLN A 268 -5.57 30.85 -14.83
CA GLN A 268 -5.01 32.17 -14.51
C GLN A 268 -3.48 32.14 -14.48
N ARG A 269 -2.87 31.14 -13.84
CA ARG A 269 -1.40 30.98 -13.80
C ARG A 269 -0.74 30.71 -15.15
N ALA A 270 -1.48 30.14 -16.11
CA ALA A 270 -0.96 29.86 -17.44
C ALA A 270 -1.05 31.09 -18.37
N GLU A 271 -1.86 32.09 -17.98
CA GLU A 271 -2.05 33.36 -18.69
C GLU A 271 -1.12 34.48 -18.17
N GLU A 272 -0.42 34.24 -17.06
CA GLU A 272 0.68 35.06 -16.49
C GLU A 272 2.04 34.69 -17.10
#